data_AF-A0A3N2NDI4-F1
#
_entry.id   AF-A0A3N2NDI4-F1
#
_cell.length_a   1.000
_cell.length_b   1.000
_cell.length_c   1.000
_cell.angle_alpha   90.00
_cell.angle_beta   90.00
_cell.angle_gamma   90.00
#
_symmetry.space_group_name_H-M   'P 1'
#
loop_
_entity.id
_entity.type
_entity.pdbx_description
1 polymer ?
#
loop_
_entity_poly.entity_id
_entity_poly.type
_entity_poly.pdbx_seq_one_letter_code
_entity_poly.pdbx_strand_id
1 'polypeptide(L)'
;MSSNNKNIIIRLRVDEATAKAIRAKADSHFNGNISACIRCATLQYEREVTPSPATSEITALLTAILRQLKKIGTNVNQTARQINERMKVSPYGLSASDIQPFVFFRNELSAIWEHLNQIKERL
;
A
#
# COMPACT_ATOMS: atom_id res chain seq x y z
N MET A 1 17.61 25.97 24.45
CA MET A 1 18.46 25.02 23.73
C MET A 1 18.80 25.62 22.38
N SER A 2 20.06 26.01 22.15
CA SER A 2 20.49 26.56 20.86
C SER A 2 20.72 25.40 19.89
N SER A 3 19.95 25.31 18.80
CA SER A 3 20.19 24.30 17.76
C SER A 3 21.48 24.66 17.01
N ASN A 4 22.53 23.87 17.18
CA ASN A 4 23.74 23.93 16.35
C ASN A 4 23.42 23.46 14.93
N ASN A 5 22.78 24.32 14.12
CA ASN A 5 22.59 24.07 12.69
C ASN A 5 23.96 24.16 12.00
N LYS A 6 24.58 23.01 11.74
CA LYS A 6 25.77 22.92 10.89
C LYS A 6 25.36 23.24 9.45
N ASN A 7 25.78 24.41 8.95
CA ASN A 7 25.59 24.78 7.55
C ASN A 7 26.72 24.17 6.70
N ILE A 8 26.36 23.33 5.74
CA ILE A 8 27.27 22.76 4.73
C ILE A 8 27.01 23.48 3.41
N ILE A 9 28.07 23.99 2.77
CA ILE A 9 27.98 24.66 1.47
C ILE A 9 28.55 23.73 0.41
N ILE A 10 27.74 23.36 -0.59
CA ILE A 10 28.15 22.53 -1.74
C ILE A 10 28.11 23.41 -2.99
N ARG A 11 29.22 23.45 -3.73
CA ARG A 11 29.31 24.16 -5.01
C ARG A 11 29.13 23.18 -6.16
N LEU A 12 28.19 23.47 -7.05
CA LEU A 12 27.89 22.65 -8.22
C LEU A 12 28.28 23.42 -9.49
N ARG A 13 28.91 22.73 -10.44
CA ARG A 13 29.13 23.24 -11.80
C ARG A 13 28.16 22.52 -12.73
N VAL A 14 27.42 23.29 -13.51
CA VAL A 14 26.44 22.81 -14.48
C VAL A 14 26.56 23.66 -15.75
N ASP A 15 26.14 23.11 -16.88
CA ASP A 15 26.03 23.87 -18.12
C ASP A 15 24.91 24.92 -18.05
N GLU A 16 24.91 25.86 -19.01
CA GLU A 16 23.98 26.97 -19.01
C GLU A 16 22.51 26.55 -19.17
N ALA A 17 22.23 25.52 -19.97
CA ALA A 17 20.87 25.04 -20.18
C ALA A 17 20.31 24.44 -18.88
N THR A 18 21.10 23.60 -18.22
CA THR A 18 20.76 23.03 -16.91
C THR A 18 20.59 24.13 -15.85
N ALA A 19 21.45 25.14 -15.83
CA ALA A 19 21.33 26.28 -14.91
C ALA A 19 20.02 27.05 -15.12
N LYS A 20 19.61 27.30 -16.38
CA LYS A 20 18.34 27.97 -16.70
C LYS A 20 17.14 27.13 -16.26
N ALA A 21 17.17 25.82 -16.51
CA ALA A 21 16.11 24.92 -16.08
C ALA A 21 15.94 24.88 -14.55
N ILE A 22 17.06 24.82 -13.80
CA ILE A 22 17.03 24.86 -12.33
C ILE A 22 16.41 26.17 -11.83
N ARG A 23 16.80 27.32 -12.41
CA ARG A 23 16.24 28.61 -12.03
C ARG A 23 14.74 28.70 -12.29
N ALA A 24 14.29 28.34 -13.49
CA ALA A 24 12.87 28.36 -13.82
C ALA A 24 12.02 27.48 -12.88
N LYS A 25 12.55 26.32 -12.48
CA LYS A 25 11.88 25.42 -11.53
C LYS A 25 11.89 25.99 -10.10
N ALA A 26 12.97 26.66 -9.70
CA ALA A 26 13.05 27.35 -8.43
C ALA A 26 12.07 28.54 -8.36
N ASP A 27 11.96 29.33 -9.43
CA ASP A 27 11.07 30.49 -9.51
C ASP A 27 9.60 30.06 -9.42
N SER A 28 9.22 28.98 -10.09
CA SER A 28 7.83 28.49 -10.13
C SER A 28 7.35 27.84 -8.83
N HIS A 29 8.21 27.06 -8.14
CA HIS A 29 7.78 26.21 -7.02
C HIS A 29 8.43 26.53 -5.68
N PHE A 30 9.49 27.34 -5.67
CA PHE A 30 10.32 27.59 -4.48
C PHE A 30 10.59 29.08 -4.25
N ASN A 31 9.80 29.97 -4.86
CA ASN A 31 9.96 31.43 -4.78
C ASN A 31 11.40 31.88 -5.11
N GLY A 32 12.01 31.25 -6.12
CA GLY A 32 13.38 31.53 -6.55
C GLY A 32 14.47 30.90 -5.67
N ASN A 33 14.11 30.14 -4.62
CA ASN A 33 15.09 29.51 -3.74
C ASN A 33 15.71 28.25 -4.38
N ILE A 34 16.82 28.44 -5.08
CA ILE A 34 17.56 27.37 -5.75
C ILE A 34 18.00 26.28 -4.76
N SER A 35 18.48 26.64 -3.57
CA SER A 35 18.93 25.66 -2.57
C SER A 35 17.80 24.79 -2.04
N ALA A 36 16.59 25.32 -1.91
CA ALA A 36 15.41 24.52 -1.56
C ALA A 36 15.03 23.58 -2.72
N CYS A 37 15.01 24.08 -3.95
CA CYS A 37 14.72 23.30 -5.15
C CYS A 37 15.67 22.09 -5.28
N ILE A 38 16.98 22.31 -5.17
CA ILE A 38 17.98 21.24 -5.28
C ILE A 38 17.86 20.25 -4.12
N ARG A 39 17.67 20.71 -2.87
CA ARG A 39 17.48 19.83 -1.71
C ARG A 39 16.27 18.91 -1.89
N CYS A 40 15.14 19.44 -2.36
CA CYS A 40 13.95 18.64 -2.63
C CYS A 40 14.18 17.62 -3.74
N ALA A 41 14.89 18.00 -4.81
CA ALA A 41 15.23 17.08 -5.89
C ALA A 41 16.19 15.96 -5.42
N THR A 42 17.17 16.26 -4.57
CA THR A 42 18.09 15.26 -4.01
C THR A 42 17.41 14.32 -3.01
N LEU A 43 16.44 14.81 -2.24
CA LEU A 43 15.61 13.95 -1.36
C LEU A 43 14.75 12.96 -2.16
N GLN A 44 14.36 13.33 -3.38
CA GLN A 44 13.67 12.42 -4.31
C GLN A 44 14.62 11.40 -4.94
N TYR A 45 15.94 11.59 -4.88
CA TYR A 45 16.94 10.66 -5.42
C TYR A 45 17.34 9.58 -4.41
N GLU A 46 17.31 9.88 -3.11
CA GLU A 46 17.48 8.87 -2.04
C GLU A 46 16.23 8.02 -1.78
N ARG A 47 15.06 8.51 -2.17
CA ARG A 47 13.85 7.70 -2.22
C ARG A 47 13.86 6.94 -3.53
N GLU A 48 13.95 5.62 -3.45
CA GLU A 48 13.68 4.68 -4.53
C GLU A 48 12.68 5.25 -5.53
N VAL A 49 13.03 5.14 -6.82
CA VAL A 49 12.16 5.16 -8.00
C VAL A 49 10.71 5.32 -7.58
N THR A 50 10.16 6.54 -7.72
CA THR A 50 8.72 6.75 -7.53
C THR A 50 8.01 5.61 -8.24
N PRO A 51 7.29 4.72 -7.51
CA PRO A 51 6.68 3.57 -8.15
C PRO A 51 5.81 4.13 -9.27
N SER A 52 5.89 3.54 -10.45
CA SER A 52 4.97 3.87 -11.53
C SER A 52 3.54 3.91 -10.96
N PRO A 53 2.65 4.81 -11.42
CA PRO A 53 1.25 4.80 -11.02
C PRO A 53 0.63 3.39 -11.07
N ALA A 54 1.08 2.53 -12.00
CA ALA A 54 0.69 1.13 -12.07
C ALA A 54 1.16 0.30 -10.85
N THR A 55 2.37 0.54 -10.35
CA THR A 55 2.94 -0.13 -9.17
C THR A 55 2.22 0.28 -7.88
N SER A 56 1.77 1.54 -7.76
CA SER A 56 0.98 1.98 -6.60
C SER A 56 -0.45 1.43 -6.61
N GLU A 57 -1.09 1.33 -7.79
CA GLU A 57 -2.40 0.69 -7.96
C GLU A 57 -2.36 -0.80 -7.62
N ILE A 58 -1.40 -1.55 -8.15
CA ILE A 58 -1.22 -2.99 -7.86
C ILE A 58 -0.98 -3.21 -6.36
N THR A 59 -0.15 -2.36 -5.73
CA THR A 59 0.11 -2.45 -4.28
C THR A 59 -1.14 -2.21 -3.44
N ALA A 60 -1.98 -1.25 -3.84
CA ALA A 60 -3.25 -0.97 -3.18
C ALA A 60 -4.24 -2.14 -3.32
N LEU A 61 -4.35 -2.72 -4.52
CA LEU A 61 -5.18 -3.89 -4.79
C LEU A 61 -4.76 -5.11 -3.96
N LEU A 62 -3.47 -5.43 -3.92
CA LEU A 62 -2.93 -6.52 -3.10
C LEU A 62 -3.19 -6.28 -1.60
N THR A 63 -3.06 -5.03 -1.13
CA THR A 63 -3.38 -4.67 0.26
C THR A 63 -4.86 -4.87 0.57
N ALA A 64 -5.76 -4.52 -0.35
CA ALA A 64 -7.20 -4.75 -0.20
C ALA A 64 -7.53 -6.25 -0.13
N ILE A 65 -6.91 -7.06 -0.99
CA ILE A 65 -7.05 -8.53 -1.00
C ILE A 65 -6.61 -9.12 0.34
N LEU A 66 -5.45 -8.71 0.87
CA LEU A 66 -4.97 -9.18 2.17
C LEU A 66 -5.94 -8.86 3.31
N ARG A 67 -6.57 -7.68 3.29
CA ARG A 67 -7.59 -7.30 4.27
C ARG A 67 -8.83 -8.19 4.17
N GLN A 68 -9.28 -8.49 2.94
CA GLN A 68 -10.41 -9.40 2.72
C GLN A 68 -10.10 -10.81 3.21
N LEU A 69 -8.92 -11.36 2.89
CA LEU A 69 -8.49 -12.68 3.38
C LEU A 69 -8.47 -12.74 4.91
N LYS A 70 -7.96 -11.69 5.57
CA LYS A 70 -7.97 -11.60 7.04
C LYS A 70 -9.39 -11.60 7.60
N LYS A 71 -10.32 -10.89 6.96
CA LYS A 71 -11.74 -10.86 7.35
C LYS A 71 -12.38 -12.24 7.21
N ILE A 72 -12.19 -12.92 6.07
CA ILE A 72 -12.71 -14.27 5.84
C ILE A 72 -12.15 -15.24 6.89
N GLY A 73 -10.84 -15.24 7.12
CA GLY A 73 -10.22 -16.10 8.14
C GLY A 73 -10.76 -15.84 9.55
N THR A 74 -11.02 -14.58 9.90
CA THR A 74 -11.64 -14.22 11.19
C THR A 74 -13.05 -14.80 11.29
N ASN A 75 -13.86 -14.63 10.24
CA ASN A 75 -15.24 -15.12 10.20
C ASN A 75 -15.32 -16.65 10.24
N VAL A 76 -14.48 -17.34 9.46
CA VAL A 76 -14.36 -18.81 9.46
C VAL A 76 -14.07 -19.32 10.87
N ASN A 77 -13.07 -18.73 11.53
CA ASN A 77 -12.69 -19.13 12.89
C ASN A 77 -13.81 -18.88 13.90
N GLN A 78 -14.54 -17.77 13.77
CA GLN A 78 -15.69 -17.47 14.62
C GLN A 78 -16.82 -18.48 14.43
N THR A 79 -17.19 -18.80 13.18
CA THR A 79 -18.22 -19.81 12.88
C THR A 79 -17.83 -21.19 13.40
N ALA A 80 -16.58 -21.61 13.18
CA ALA A 80 -16.08 -22.88 13.70
C ALA A 80 -16.15 -22.95 15.23
N ARG A 81 -15.78 -21.87 15.93
CA ARG A 81 -15.93 -21.78 17.40
C ARG A 81 -17.39 -21.87 17.84
N GLN A 82 -18.30 -21.18 17.16
CA GLN A 82 -19.74 -21.24 17.47
C GLN A 82 -20.29 -22.66 17.33
N ILE A 83 -19.92 -23.36 16.26
CA ILE A 83 -20.28 -24.78 16.04
C ILE A 83 -19.75 -25.63 17.19
N ASN A 84 -18.46 -25.49 17.54
CA ASN A 84 -17.85 -26.26 18.61
C ASN A 84 -18.56 -26.04 19.96
N GLU A 85 -18.85 -24.80 20.33
CA GLU A 85 -19.58 -24.50 21.57
C GLU A 85 -21.00 -25.08 21.56
N ARG A 86 -21.69 -25.02 20.42
CA ARG A 86 -23.02 -25.63 20.27
C ARG A 86 -22.95 -27.15 20.44
N MET A 87 -21.96 -27.80 19.84
CA MET A 87 -21.79 -29.25 19.91
C MET A 87 -21.39 -29.76 21.30
N LYS A 88 -20.72 -28.95 22.13
CA LYS A 88 -20.47 -29.31 23.54
C LYS A 88 -21.78 -29.48 24.32
N VAL A 89 -22.78 -28.65 24.03
CA VAL A 89 -24.09 -28.67 24.70
C VAL A 89 -25.01 -29.71 24.06
N SER A 90 -24.96 -29.85 22.73
CA SER A 90 -25.77 -30.81 21.98
C SER A 90 -24.93 -31.47 20.87
N PRO A 91 -24.31 -32.63 21.13
CA PRO A 91 -23.36 -33.29 20.21
C PRO A 91 -23.94 -33.63 18.83
N TYR A 92 -25.26 -33.79 18.74
CA TYR A 92 -25.99 -34.09 17.49
C TYR A 92 -26.82 -32.91 16.99
N GLY A 93 -26.65 -31.73 17.59
CA GLY A 93 -27.41 -30.52 17.27
C GLY A 93 -26.92 -29.76 16.04
N LEU A 94 -25.95 -30.32 15.29
CA LEU A 94 -25.43 -29.71 14.06
C LEU A 94 -26.48 -29.80 12.95
N SER A 95 -26.70 -28.68 12.28
CA SER A 95 -27.68 -28.54 11.20
C SER A 95 -27.04 -27.96 9.94
N ALA A 96 -27.71 -28.12 8.80
CA ALA A 96 -27.25 -27.56 7.53
C ALA A 96 -27.05 -26.03 7.60
N SER A 97 -27.87 -25.32 8.37
CA SER A 97 -27.74 -23.87 8.57
C SER A 97 -26.45 -23.47 9.29
N ASP A 98 -25.89 -24.34 10.14
CA ASP A 98 -24.61 -24.05 10.81
C ASP A 98 -23.42 -24.09 9.83
N ILE A 99 -23.54 -24.89 8.76
CA ILE A 99 -22.50 -25.07 7.76
C ILE A 99 -22.69 -24.11 6.57
N GLN A 100 -23.89 -23.57 6.38
CA GLN A 100 -24.21 -22.60 5.31
C GLN A 100 -23.20 -21.44 5.20
N PRO A 101 -22.68 -20.84 6.30
CA PRO A 101 -21.64 -19.80 6.21
C PRO A 101 -20.40 -20.20 5.41
N PHE A 102 -19.99 -21.47 5.44
CA PHE A 102 -18.82 -21.95 4.71
C PHE A 102 -19.00 -21.92 3.19
N VAL A 103 -20.24 -22.00 2.69
CA VAL A 103 -20.56 -21.80 1.27
C VAL A 103 -20.29 -20.35 0.87
N PHE A 104 -20.65 -19.38 1.72
CA PHE A 104 -20.36 -17.98 1.47
C PHE A 104 -18.86 -17.70 1.51
N PHE A 105 -18.13 -18.26 2.48
CA PHE A 105 -16.66 -18.12 2.54
C PHE A 105 -15.97 -18.67 1.29
N ARG A 106 -16.45 -19.80 0.75
CA ARG A 106 -15.95 -20.34 -0.52
C ARG A 106 -16.15 -19.34 -1.67
N ASN A 107 -17.34 -18.76 -1.78
CA ASN A 107 -17.64 -17.79 -2.85
C ASN A 107 -16.78 -16.52 -2.72
N GLU A 108 -16.57 -16.02 -1.50
CA GLU A 108 -15.67 -14.89 -1.24
C GLU A 108 -14.22 -15.20 -1.64
N LEU A 109 -13.74 -16.43 -1.37
CA LEU A 109 -12.41 -16.88 -1.78
C LEU A 109 -12.29 -17.02 -3.31
N SER A 110 -13.34 -17.49 -4.00
CA SER A 110 -13.38 -17.54 -5.46
C SER A 110 -13.29 -16.15 -6.09
N ALA A 111 -13.99 -15.15 -5.55
CA ALA A 111 -13.89 -13.77 -6.02
C ALA A 111 -12.47 -13.20 -5.81
N ILE A 112 -11.83 -13.51 -4.68
CA ILE A 112 -10.43 -13.13 -4.45
C ILE A 112 -9.50 -13.78 -5.48
N TRP A 113 -9.72 -15.05 -5.80
CA TRP A 113 -8.95 -15.76 -6.83
C TRP A 113 -9.07 -15.11 -8.20
N GLU A 114 -10.27 -14.69 -8.60
CA GLU A 114 -10.49 -13.94 -9.84
C GLU A 114 -9.73 -12.61 -9.86
N HIS A 115 -9.78 -11.85 -8.77
CA HIS A 115 -9.01 -10.60 -8.66
C HIS A 115 -7.50 -10.82 -8.74
N LEU A 116 -6.98 -11.90 -8.15
CA LEU A 116 -5.56 -12.24 -8.24
C LEU A 116 -5.15 -12.61 -9.68
N ASN A 117 -6.00 -13.32 -10.42
CA ASN A 117 -5.74 -13.62 -11.83
C ASN A 117 -5.73 -12.35 -12.69
N GLN A 118 -6.65 -11.42 -12.47
CA GLN A 118 -6.66 -10.13 -13.17
C GLN A 118 -5.38 -9.31 -12.90
N ILE A 119 -4.86 -9.35 -11.66
CA ILE A 119 -3.59 -8.70 -11.34
C ILE A 119 -2.44 -9.40 -12.05
N LYS A 120 -2.42 -10.74 -12.06
CA LYS A 120 -1.39 -11.53 -12.76
C LYS A 120 -1.34 -11.23 -14.25
N GLU A 121 -2.48 -11.03 -14.91
CA GLU A 121 -2.54 -10.68 -16.33
C GLU A 121 -2.05 -9.26 -16.64
N ARG A 122 -1.95 -8.39 -15.63
CA ARG A 122 -1.46 -7.01 -15.75
C ARG A 122 0.03 -6.85 -15.40
N LEU A 123 0.69 -7.91 -14.94
CA LEU A 123 2.12 -7.98 -14.61
C LEU A 123 2.92 -8.56 -15.78
#